data_AF-V7FBY8-F1
#
_entry.id   AF-V7FBY8-F1
#
_cell.length_a   1.000
_cell.length_b   1.000
_cell.length_c   1.000
_cell.angle_alpha   90.00
_cell.angle_beta   90.00
_cell.angle_gamma   90.00
#
_symmetry.space_group_name_H-M   'P 1'
#
loop_
_entity.id
_entity.type
_entity.pdbx_description
1 polymer ?
#
loop_
_entity_poly.entity_id
_entity_poly.type
_entity_poly.pdbx_seq_one_letter_code
_entity_poly.pdbx_strand_id
1 'polypeptide(L)'
;MRRSNFALRLQLSLLDEARKVAESEGVPLNQFINVAVAEKLSALRTESYFQERAARADLPKALHILKRAGKGKAPIKGDELPE
;
A
#
# COMPACT_ATOMS: atom_id res chain seq x y z
N MET A 1 -5.50 21.70 -8.93
CA MET A 1 -4.47 21.27 -7.95
C MET A 1 -3.69 22.49 -7.50
N ARG A 2 -3.58 22.73 -6.18
CA ARG A 2 -2.66 23.75 -5.64
C ARG A 2 -1.23 23.28 -5.94
N ARG A 3 -0.44 24.05 -6.69
CA ARG A 3 1.00 23.78 -6.89
C ARG A 3 1.78 24.46 -5.76
N SER A 4 2.33 23.68 -4.83
CA SER A 4 3.34 24.18 -3.90
C SER A 4 4.71 23.89 -4.48
N ASN A 5 5.52 24.92 -4.72
CA ASN A 5 6.93 24.75 -5.03
C ASN A 5 7.68 24.59 -3.70
N PHE A 6 8.30 23.43 -3.48
CA PHE A 6 9.08 23.16 -2.29
C PHE A 6 10.55 22.94 -2.68
N ALA A 7 11.43 23.82 -2.22
CA ALA A 7 12.86 23.68 -2.45
C ALA A 7 13.43 22.63 -1.48
N LEU A 8 13.63 21.41 -1.97
CA LEU A 8 14.26 20.33 -1.21
C LEU A 8 15.78 20.37 -1.39
N ARG A 9 16.52 20.33 -0.28
CA ARG A 9 17.98 20.16 -0.29
C ARG A 9 18.31 18.70 -0.01
N LEU A 10 19.03 18.06 -0.94
CA LEU A 10 19.53 16.70 -0.81
C LEU A 10 21.06 16.70 -0.83
N GLN A 11 21.67 15.69 -0.23
CA GLN A 11 23.10 15.42 -0.43
C GLN A 11 23.35 15.12 -1.92
N LEU A 12 24.51 15.55 -2.44
CA LEU A 12 24.80 15.45 -3.89
C LEU A 12 24.74 14.01 -4.39
N SER A 13 25.34 13.07 -3.66
CA SER A 13 25.31 11.64 -3.99
C SER A 13 23.89 11.07 -4.07
N LEU A 14 23.00 11.51 -3.17
CA LEU A 14 21.60 11.06 -3.15
C LEU A 14 20.81 11.67 -4.32
N LEU A 15 21.07 12.94 -4.64
CA LEU A 15 20.45 13.60 -5.79
C LEU A 15 20.84 12.91 -7.10
N ASP A 16 22.12 12.57 -7.26
CA ASP A 16 22.63 11.90 -8.44
C ASP A 16 22.00 10.52 -8.61
N GLU A 17 21.90 9.75 -7.53
CA GLU A 17 21.30 8.42 -7.58
C GLU A 17 19.80 8.48 -7.85
N ALA A 18 19.07 9.37 -7.18
CA ALA A 18 17.64 9.58 -7.44
C ALA A 18 17.37 9.99 -8.89
N ARG A 19 18.28 10.76 -9.51
CA ARG A 19 18.16 11.15 -10.92
C ARG A 19 18.34 9.96 -11.86
N LYS A 20 19.35 9.11 -11.64
CA LYS A 20 19.52 7.88 -12.44
C LYS A 20 18.32 6.96 -12.36
N VAL A 21 17.77 6.77 -11.15
CA VAL A 21 16.58 5.93 -10.94
C VAL A 21 15.39 6.54 -11.68
N ALA A 22 15.12 7.83 -11.50
CA ALA A 22 14.01 8.50 -12.17
C ALA A 22 14.14 8.43 -13.71
N GLU A 23 15.36 8.60 -14.24
CA GLU A 23 15.64 8.43 -15.68
C GLU A 23 15.38 6.99 -16.15
N SER A 24 15.81 5.98 -15.39
CA SER A 24 15.56 4.57 -15.72
C SER A 24 14.08 4.19 -15.70
N GLU A 25 13.29 4.83 -14.83
CA GLU A 25 11.84 4.66 -14.75
C GLU A 25 11.08 5.54 -15.75
N GLY A 26 11.76 6.45 -16.46
CA GLY A 26 11.15 7.36 -17.42
C GLY A 26 10.22 8.40 -16.78
N VAL A 27 10.44 8.75 -15.50
CA VAL A 27 9.61 9.71 -14.75
C VAL A 27 10.39 10.96 -14.35
N PRO A 28 9.73 12.13 -14.21
CA PRO A 28 10.39 13.30 -13.66
C PRO A 28 10.88 13.06 -12.22
N LEU A 29 12.07 13.57 -11.87
CA LEU A 29 12.65 13.42 -10.52
C LEU A 29 11.69 13.83 -9.40
N ASN A 30 10.92 14.91 -9.58
CA ASN A 30 9.95 15.35 -8.57
C ASN A 30 8.81 14.34 -8.37
N GLN A 31 8.40 13.61 -9.42
CA GLN A 31 7.42 12.54 -9.30
C GLN A 31 8.00 11.37 -8.52
N PHE A 32 9.22 10.95 -8.85
CA PHE A 32 9.93 9.91 -8.11
C PHE A 32 10.04 10.24 -6.62
N ILE A 33 10.50 11.45 -6.28
CA ILE A 33 10.61 11.91 -4.88
C ILE A 33 9.25 11.91 -4.17
N ASN A 34 8.19 12.37 -4.83
CA ASN A 34 6.85 12.40 -4.24
C ASN A 34 6.34 10.98 -3.91
N VAL A 35 6.55 10.02 -4.82
CA VAL A 35 6.17 8.62 -4.60
C VAL A 35 6.99 8.02 -3.47
N ALA A 36 8.32 8.21 -3.47
CA ALA A 36 9.19 7.71 -2.41
C ALA A 36 8.81 8.26 -1.02
N VAL A 37 8.43 9.54 -0.93
CA VAL A 37 7.93 10.14 0.33
C VAL A 37 6.60 9.50 0.75
N ALA A 38 5.67 9.28 -0.20
CA ALA A 38 4.40 8.63 0.08
C ALA A 38 4.60 7.20 0.59
N GLU A 39 5.51 6.44 -0.02
CA GLU A 39 5.87 5.08 0.40
C GLU A 39 6.47 5.08 1.81
N LYS A 40 7.43 5.97 2.08
CA LYS A 40 8.03 6.08 3.42
C LYS A 40 6.98 6.43 4.48
N LEU A 41 6.09 7.38 4.19
CA LEU A 41 4.98 7.73 5.07
C LEU A 41 4.04 6.55 5.31
N SER A 42 3.71 5.78 4.27
CA SER A 42 2.89 4.59 4.39
C SER A 42 3.56 3.55 5.29
N ALA A 43 4.84 3.28 5.06
CA ALA A 43 5.60 2.34 5.88
C ALA A 43 5.62 2.75 7.36
N LEU A 44 5.88 4.04 7.65
CA LEU A 44 5.91 4.57 9.01
C LEU A 44 4.54 4.54 9.70
N ARG A 45 3.44 4.67 8.95
CA ARG A 45 2.07 4.72 9.49
C ARG A 45 1.34 3.38 9.45
N THR A 46 1.98 2.31 8.99
CA THR A 46 1.30 1.04 8.72
C THR A 46 0.63 0.48 9.97
N GLU A 47 1.33 0.44 11.10
CA GLU A 47 0.80 -0.10 12.36
C GLU A 47 -0.41 0.71 12.86
N SER A 48 -0.26 2.03 13.00
CA SER A 48 -1.35 2.88 13.50
C SER A 48 -2.55 2.86 12.56
N TYR A 49 -2.33 2.82 11.24
CA TYR A 49 -3.39 2.67 10.25
C TYR A 49 -4.21 1.39 10.48
N PHE A 50 -3.55 0.25 10.75
CA PHE A 50 -4.25 -1.00 11.04
C PHE A 50 -5.02 -0.94 12.36
N GLN A 51 -4.46 -0.33 13.41
CA GLN A 51 -5.15 -0.15 14.69
C GLN A 51 -6.42 0.72 14.53
N GLU A 52 -6.30 1.87 13.88
CA GLU A 52 -7.42 2.78 13.61
C GLU A 52 -8.49 2.14 12.69
N ARG A 53 -8.05 1.33 11.73
CA ARG A 53 -8.96 0.59 10.86
C ARG A 53 -9.68 -0.53 11.62
N ALA A 54 -8.97 -1.26 12.48
CA ALA A 54 -9.54 -2.32 13.31
C ALA A 54 -10.57 -1.75 14.31
N ALA A 55 -10.32 -0.59 14.89
CA ALA A 55 -11.25 0.09 15.79
C ALA A 55 -12.61 0.44 15.13
N ARG A 56 -12.64 0.57 13.80
CA ARG A 56 -13.85 0.83 13.02
C ARG A 56 -14.53 -0.45 12.50
N ALA A 57 -13.99 -1.62 12.80
CA ALA A 57 -14.49 -2.88 12.29
C ALA A 57 -15.75 -3.35 13.03
N ASP A 58 -16.71 -3.89 12.27
CA ASP A 58 -17.88 -4.60 12.78
C ASP A 58 -17.62 -6.11 12.68
N LEU A 59 -17.07 -6.67 13.76
CA LEU A 59 -16.71 -8.09 13.82
C LEU A 59 -17.92 -9.02 13.68
N PRO A 60 -19.06 -8.80 14.36
CA PRO A 60 -20.27 -9.59 14.15
C PRO A 60 -20.73 -9.64 12.68
N LYS A 61 -20.74 -8.48 12.00
CA LYS A 61 -21.11 -8.42 10.58
C LYS A 61 -20.12 -9.16 9.70
N ALA A 62 -18.82 -9.04 9.98
CA ALA A 62 -17.79 -9.79 9.26
C ALA A 62 -17.99 -11.31 9.40
N LEU A 63 -18.21 -11.80 10.63
CA LEU A 63 -18.47 -13.22 10.89
C LEU A 63 -19.77 -13.70 10.24
N HIS A 64 -20.82 -12.87 10.22
CA HIS A 64 -22.07 -13.20 9.53
C HIS A 64 -21.86 -13.35 8.01
N ILE A 65 -21.03 -12.51 7.39
CA ILE A 65 -20.67 -12.64 5.97
C ILE A 65 -19.90 -13.94 5.74
N LEU A 66 -18.88 -14.21 6.57
CA LEU A 66 -18.05 -15.43 6.44
C LEU A 66 -18.87 -16.71 6.57
N LYS A 67 -19.87 -16.76 7.46
CA LYS A 67 -20.79 -17.92 7.58
C LYS A 67 -21.58 -18.24 6.29
N ARG A 68 -21.69 -17.29 5.36
CA ARG A 68 -22.37 -17.50 4.07
C ARG A 68 -21.42 -17.93 2.97
N ALA A 69 -20.10 -17.77 3.15
CA ALA A 69 -19.11 -18.14 2.14
C ALA A 69 -19.16 -19.66 1.89
N GLY A 70 -19.25 -20.07 0.62
CA GLY A 70 -19.30 -21.49 0.23
C GLY A 70 -20.54 -22.27 0.65
N LYS A 71 -21.50 -21.66 1.37
CA LYS A 71 -22.69 -22.36 1.86
C LYS A 71 -23.50 -22.93 0.68
N GLY A 72 -23.64 -24.26 0.65
CA GLY A 72 -24.40 -24.98 -0.38
C GLY A 72 -23.67 -25.20 -1.70
N LYS A 73 -22.39 -24.82 -1.81
CA LYS A 73 -21.55 -25.13 -2.97
C LYS A 73 -20.62 -26.29 -2.62
N ALA A 74 -20.50 -27.26 -3.52
CA ALA A 74 -19.45 -28.26 -3.42
C ALA A 74 -18.07 -27.57 -3.51
N PRO A 75 -17.02 -28.14 -2.90
CA PRO A 75 -15.64 -27.70 -3.16
C PRO A 75 -15.36 -27.65 -4.66
N ILE A 76 -14.54 -26.69 -5.06
CA ILE A 76 -14.04 -26.66 -6.44
C ILE A 76 -13.08 -27.85 -6.60
N LYS A 77 -12.96 -28.40 -7.81
CA LYS A 77 -12.01 -29.49 -8.10
C LYS A 77 -10.61 -29.10 -7.61
N GLY A 78 -10.04 -29.87 -6.68
CA GLY A 78 -8.76 -29.60 -6.02
C GLY A 78 -8.85 -29.04 -4.59
N ASP A 79 -10.02 -28.55 -4.15
CA ASP A 79 -10.28 -28.08 -2.78
C ASP A 79 -10.83 -29.21 -1.88
N GLU A 80 -10.80 -30.46 -2.34
CA GLU A 80 -11.24 -31.60 -1.55
C GLU A 80 -10.32 -31.82 -0.33
N LEU A 81 -10.90 -32.26 0.79
CA LEU A 81 -10.09 -32.66 1.94
C LEU A 81 -9.22 -33.87 1.56
N PRO A 82 -7.97 -33.95 2.02
CA PRO A 82 -7.16 -35.16 1.87
C PRO A 82 -7.88 -36.37 2.48
N GLU A 83 -7.72 -37.54 1.87
CA GLU A 83 -8.17 -38.82 2.45
C GLU A 83 -7.40 -39.19 3.73
#